data_AF-A0A5P9I4X1-F1
#
_entry.id   AF-A0A5P9I4X1-F1
#
_cell.length_a   1.000
_cell.length_b   1.000
_cell.length_c   1.000
_cell.angle_alpha   90.00
_cell.angle_beta   90.00
_cell.angle_gamma   90.00
#
_symmetry.space_group_name_H-M   'P 1'
#
loop_
_entity.id
_entity.type
_entity.pdbx_description
1 polymer ?
#
loop_
_entity_poly.entity_id
_entity_poly.type
_entity_poly.pdbx_seq_one_letter_code
_entity_poly.pdbx_strand_id
1 'polypeptide(L)'
;MDAPFGNWGTQTLIAGLTSDALIAPWVIRGAMDGPAFAAYIREVLVKEIAPGTVVILDNLATHRNKEAAQALRDHGCWFLYLPPYSPDLNPIEQAFLKLKAHLRRIGARTFTELFEAIREICDLYDPEECWNYFKAAGYVSN
;
A
#
# COMPACT_ATOMS: atom_id res chain seq x y z
N MET A 1 30.54 4.08 -19.32
CA MET A 1 29.94 3.22 -18.29
C MET A 1 30.11 3.99 -17.01
N ASP A 2 29.08 4.73 -16.59
CA ASP A 2 29.16 5.52 -15.36
C ASP A 2 27.87 5.29 -14.59
N ALA A 3 27.94 4.40 -13.59
CA ALA A 3 26.91 4.30 -12.59
C ALA A 3 27.11 5.47 -11.62
N PRO A 4 26.11 6.36 -11.42
CA PRO A 4 26.27 7.45 -10.50
C PRO A 4 26.32 6.88 -9.08
N PHE A 5 27.42 7.15 -8.38
CA PHE A 5 27.58 6.86 -6.97
C PHE A 5 26.61 7.74 -6.16
N GLY A 6 25.41 7.23 -5.92
CA GLY A 6 24.52 7.65 -4.85
C GLY A 6 24.36 6.49 -3.88
N ASN A 7 24.35 6.75 -2.57
CA ASN A 7 24.02 5.72 -1.57
C ASN A 7 22.67 5.10 -1.96
N TRP A 8 22.63 3.78 -2.16
CA TRP A 8 21.41 3.01 -2.42
C TRP A 8 20.51 3.09 -1.18
N GLY A 9 19.73 4.16 -1.06
CA GLY A 9 18.74 4.31 -0.02
C GLY A 9 17.48 3.53 -0.39
N THR A 10 17.08 2.58 0.45
CA THR A 10 15.77 1.94 0.32
C THR A 10 14.66 2.96 0.60
N GLN A 11 13.60 2.93 -0.19
CA GLN A 11 12.36 3.65 0.06
C GLN A 11 11.23 2.62 0.18
N THR A 12 10.37 2.80 1.18
CA THR A 12 9.19 1.98 1.37
C THR A 12 7.97 2.75 0.88
N LEU A 13 7.17 2.13 0.03
CA LEU A 13 5.83 2.60 -0.31
C LEU A 13 4.82 1.78 0.49
N ILE A 14 3.90 2.45 1.14
CA ILE A 14 2.68 1.87 1.70
C ILE A 14 1.47 2.54 1.04
N ALA A 15 0.41 1.78 0.78
CA ALA A 15 -0.82 2.25 0.18
C ALA A 15 -1.97 1.32 0.59
N GLY A 16 -3.21 1.75 0.37
CA GLY A 16 -4.40 0.90 0.41
C GLY A 16 -4.88 0.56 -0.99
N LEU A 17 -5.56 -0.58 -1.14
CA LEU A 17 -6.29 -0.93 -2.36
C LEU A 17 -7.78 -1.10 -2.00
N THR A 18 -8.65 -0.46 -2.77
CA THR A 18 -10.11 -0.63 -2.70
C THR A 18 -10.61 -1.31 -3.97
N SER A 19 -11.90 -1.66 -4.02
CA SER A 19 -12.55 -2.14 -5.24
C SER A 19 -12.47 -1.18 -6.43
N ASP A 20 -12.18 0.10 -6.17
CA ASP A 20 -12.28 1.16 -7.17
C ASP A 20 -10.92 1.78 -7.51
N ALA A 21 -9.99 1.82 -6.56
CA ALA A 21 -8.73 2.54 -6.72
C ALA A 21 -7.62 2.10 -5.74
N LEU A 22 -6.38 2.44 -6.10
CA LEU A 22 -5.25 2.51 -5.16
C LEU A 22 -5.31 3.84 -4.41
N ILE A 23 -5.33 3.80 -3.07
CA ILE A 23 -5.57 4.95 -2.19
C ILE A 23 -4.43 5.14 -1.19
N ALA A 24 -4.40 6.30 -0.54
CA ALA A 24 -3.50 6.61 0.56
C ALA A 24 -2.00 6.29 0.29
N PRO A 25 -1.41 6.58 -0.89
CA PRO A 25 0.00 6.28 -1.11
C PRO A 25 0.89 7.14 -0.20
N TRP A 26 1.84 6.51 0.49
CA TRP A 26 2.84 7.21 1.31
C TRP A 26 4.24 6.60 1.14
N VAL A 27 5.23 7.46 0.89
CA VAL A 27 6.63 7.07 0.69
C VAL A 27 7.46 7.43 1.91
N ILE A 28 8.12 6.41 2.46
CA ILE A 28 8.98 6.50 3.63
C ILE A 28 10.42 6.26 3.19
N ARG A 29 11.36 7.05 3.72
CA ARG A 29 12.79 6.79 3.53
C ARG A 29 13.23 5.72 4.53
N GLY A 30 13.82 4.64 4.03
CA GLY A 30 14.21 3.48 4.84
C GLY A 30 13.06 2.48 5.00
N ALA A 31 13.25 1.51 5.89
CA ALA A 31 12.25 0.51 6.21
C ALA A 31 11.13 1.10 7.09
N MET A 32 9.90 0.61 6.90
CA MET A 32 8.78 0.95 7.77
C MET A 32 8.91 0.28 9.14
N ASP A 33 8.76 1.08 10.20
CA ASP A 33 8.72 0.64 11.58
C ASP A 33 7.33 0.84 12.21
N GLY A 34 7.19 0.44 13.48
CA GLY A 34 5.93 0.53 14.22
C GLY A 34 5.37 1.96 14.30
N PRO A 35 6.14 2.96 14.76
CA PRO A 35 5.69 4.35 14.81
C PRO A 35 5.29 4.91 13.44
N ALA A 36 6.07 4.64 12.38
CA ALA A 36 5.71 5.06 11.03
C ALA A 36 4.41 4.40 10.57
N PHE A 37 4.21 3.11 10.83
CA PHE A 37 2.96 2.43 10.51
C PHE A 37 1.75 3.00 11.29
N ALA A 38 1.90 3.30 12.58
CA ALA A 38 0.84 3.94 13.36
C ALA A 38 0.49 5.34 12.82
N ALA A 39 1.51 6.13 12.47
CA ALA A 39 1.33 7.43 11.84
C ALA A 39 0.61 7.30 10.49
N TYR A 40 1.00 6.34 9.63
CA TYR A 40 0.33 6.08 8.36
C TYR A 40 -1.16 5.84 8.54
N ILE A 41 -1.54 4.94 9.47
CA ILE A 41 -2.93 4.61 9.71
C ILE A 41 -3.70 5.83 10.20
N ARG A 42 -3.18 6.51 11.22
CA ARG A 42 -3.84 7.65 11.89
C ARG A 42 -3.91 8.90 11.01
N GLU A 43 -2.91 9.16 10.18
CA GLU A 43 -2.77 10.44 9.48
C GLU A 43 -3.05 10.36 7.99
N VAL A 44 -3.01 9.16 7.40
CA VAL A 44 -3.17 8.98 5.95
C VAL A 44 -4.38 8.09 5.69
N LEU A 45 -4.34 6.83 6.12
CA LEU A 45 -5.34 5.85 5.72
C LEU A 45 -6.76 6.20 6.19
N VAL A 46 -6.95 6.56 7.46
CA VAL A 46 -8.30 6.84 8.01
C VAL A 46 -9.02 7.99 7.31
N LYS A 47 -8.29 8.91 6.66
CA LYS A 47 -8.87 10.04 5.91
C LYS A 47 -9.46 9.59 4.57
N GLU A 48 -9.06 8.42 4.08
CA GLU A 48 -9.43 7.88 2.76
C GLU A 48 -10.46 6.74 2.84
N ILE A 49 -10.87 6.32 4.04
CA ILE A 49 -11.80 5.20 4.24
C ILE A 49 -13.00 5.59 5.09
N ALA A 50 -14.13 4.90 4.90
CA ALA A 50 -15.36 5.15 5.65
C ALA A 50 -15.47 4.22 6.88
N PRO A 51 -16.20 4.62 7.94
CA PRO A 51 -16.55 3.70 9.02
C PRO A 51 -17.22 2.42 8.48
N GLY A 52 -16.88 1.28 9.07
CA GLY A 52 -17.30 -0.04 8.60
C GLY A 52 -16.34 -0.71 7.60
N THR A 53 -15.28 -0.03 7.16
CA THR A 53 -14.26 -0.64 6.30
C THR A 53 -13.39 -1.65 7.07
N VAL A 54 -13.17 -2.81 6.44
CA VAL A 54 -12.17 -3.80 6.88
C VAL A 54 -10.86 -3.54 6.17
N VAL A 55 -9.79 -3.32 6.93
CA VAL A 55 -8.45 -3.15 6.40
C VAL A 55 -7.71 -4.48 6.46
N ILE A 56 -7.41 -5.06 5.30
CA ILE A 56 -6.73 -6.35 5.18
C ILE A 56 -5.22 -6.10 5.14
N LEU A 57 -4.46 -6.82 5.97
CA LEU A 57 -3.00 -6.70 6.06
C LEU A 57 -2.35 -8.08 6.05
N ASP A 58 -1.13 -8.15 5.49
CA ASP A 58 -0.27 -9.31 5.70
C ASP A 58 0.11 -9.45 7.18
N ASN A 59 0.71 -10.59 7.55
CA ASN A 59 1.02 -10.90 8.95
C ASN A 59 2.38 -10.37 9.44
N LEU A 60 2.89 -9.28 8.86
CA LEU A 60 4.15 -8.67 9.31
C LEU A 60 4.04 -8.19 10.76
N ALA A 61 5.09 -8.39 11.56
CA ALA A 61 5.10 -7.99 12.98
C ALA A 61 4.78 -6.49 13.18
N THR A 62 5.27 -5.63 12.26
CA THR A 62 5.00 -4.19 12.25
C THR A 62 3.51 -3.86 12.14
N HIS A 63 2.73 -4.68 11.45
CA HIS A 63 1.28 -4.48 11.30
C HIS A 63 0.50 -4.78 12.58
N ARG A 64 1.04 -5.60 13.49
CA ARG A 64 0.43 -5.89 14.80
C ARG A 64 0.68 -4.78 15.82
N ASN A 65 0.52 -3.53 15.39
CA ASN A 65 0.72 -2.33 16.20
C ASN A 65 -0.59 -1.95 16.93
N LYS A 66 -0.53 -1.83 18.26
CA LYS A 66 -1.69 -1.52 19.10
C LYS A 66 -2.23 -0.10 18.88
N GLU A 67 -1.36 0.88 18.67
CA GLU A 67 -1.73 2.27 18.41
C GLU A 67 -2.42 2.39 17.05
N ALA A 68 -1.85 1.76 16.02
CA ALA A 68 -2.47 1.69 14.70
C ALA A 68 -3.87 1.06 14.76
N ALA A 69 -4.00 -0.07 15.47
CA ALA A 69 -5.27 -0.76 15.61
C ALA A 69 -6.29 0.05 16.41
N GLN A 70 -5.84 0.86 17.37
CA GLN A 70 -6.72 1.76 18.11
C GLN A 70 -7.19 2.91 17.24
N ALA A 71 -6.29 3.58 16.53
CA ALA A 71 -6.63 4.67 15.62
C ALA A 71 -7.65 4.23 14.55
N LEU A 72 -7.50 3.00 14.03
CA LEU A 72 -8.46 2.45 13.08
C LEU A 72 -9.83 2.16 13.72
N ARG A 73 -9.85 1.62 14.95
CA ARG A 73 -11.10 1.36 15.71
C ARG A 73 -11.83 2.64 16.09
N ASP A 74 -11.11 3.69 16.45
CA ASP A 74 -11.70 4.99 16.78
C ASP A 74 -12.43 5.60 15.58
N HIS A 75 -12.00 5.25 14.35
CA HIS A 75 -12.68 5.59 13.09
C HIS A 75 -13.82 4.64 12.70
N GLY A 76 -14.11 3.61 13.51
CA GLY A 76 -15.15 2.61 13.22
C GLY A 76 -14.72 1.54 12.21
N CYS A 77 -13.41 1.33 12.03
CA CYS A 77 -12.83 0.34 11.12
C CYS A 77 -12.04 -0.72 11.91
N TRP A 78 -11.63 -1.81 11.27
CA TRP A 78 -10.82 -2.85 11.93
C TRP A 78 -9.87 -3.56 10.98
N PHE A 79 -8.80 -4.13 11.55
CA PHE A 79 -7.86 -4.95 10.82
C PHE A 79 -8.35 -6.39 10.68
N LEU A 80 -8.14 -6.96 9.50
CA LEU A 80 -8.13 -8.39 9.25
C LEU A 80 -6.70 -8.80 8.87
N TYR A 81 -6.08 -9.65 9.69
CA TYR A 81 -4.73 -10.14 9.42
C TYR A 81 -4.81 -11.44 8.64
N LEU A 82 -4.08 -11.51 7.53
CA LEU A 82 -3.97 -12.72 6.73
C LEU A 82 -3.13 -13.79 7.45
N PRO A 83 -3.30 -15.07 7.12
CA PRO A 83 -2.39 -16.12 7.58
C PRO A 83 -0.93 -15.85 7.14
N PRO A 84 0.07 -16.35 7.88
CA PRO A 84 1.47 -16.27 7.45
C PRO A 84 1.68 -16.86 6.06
N TYR A 85 2.49 -16.20 5.24
CA TYR A 85 2.88 -16.64 3.89
C TYR A 85 1.71 -16.84 2.92
N SER A 86 0.65 -16.02 3.05
CA SER A 86 -0.51 -16.01 2.14
C SER A 86 -0.59 -14.75 1.26
N PRO A 87 0.43 -14.47 0.42
CA PRO A 87 0.40 -13.30 -0.47
C PRO A 87 -0.68 -13.43 -1.57
N ASP A 88 -1.10 -14.66 -1.88
CA ASP A 88 -2.21 -14.97 -2.78
C ASP A 88 -3.56 -14.43 -2.29
N LEU A 89 -3.72 -14.29 -0.97
CA LEU A 89 -4.89 -13.70 -0.34
C LEU A 89 -4.79 -12.17 -0.21
N ASN A 90 -3.71 -11.54 -0.67
CA ASN A 90 -3.52 -10.11 -0.55
C ASN A 90 -3.65 -9.41 -1.91
N PRO A 91 -4.81 -8.81 -2.25
CA PRO A 91 -5.07 -8.28 -3.60
C PRO A 91 -4.10 -7.16 -3.99
N ILE A 92 -3.57 -6.40 -3.01
CA ILE A 92 -2.63 -5.32 -3.26
C ILE A 92 -1.28 -5.80 -3.82
N GLU A 93 -0.91 -7.07 -3.63
CA GLU A 93 0.34 -7.60 -4.18
C GLU A 93 0.36 -7.52 -5.71
N GLN A 94 -0.75 -7.85 -6.37
CA GLN A 94 -0.87 -7.74 -7.82
C GLN A 94 -0.84 -6.29 -8.28
N ALA A 95 -1.56 -5.41 -7.58
CA ALA A 95 -1.51 -3.97 -7.83
C ALA A 95 -0.06 -3.45 -7.70
N PHE A 96 0.68 -3.85 -6.66
CA PHE A 96 2.08 -3.44 -6.48
C PHE A 96 3.03 -4.04 -7.51
N LEU A 97 2.77 -5.22 -8.06
CA LEU A 97 3.54 -5.74 -9.20
C LEU A 97 3.42 -4.81 -10.41
N LYS A 98 2.20 -4.38 -10.77
CA LYS A 98 1.97 -3.37 -11.82
C LYS A 98 2.68 -2.06 -11.50
N LEU A 99 2.50 -1.52 -10.28
CA LEU A 99 3.12 -0.27 -9.85
C LEU A 99 4.64 -0.30 -10.01
N LYS A 100 5.28 -1.38 -9.51
CA LYS A 100 6.73 -1.57 -9.61
C LYS A 100 7.20 -1.68 -11.05
N ALA A 101 6.42 -2.31 -11.94
CA ALA A 101 6.76 -2.38 -13.37
C ALA A 101 6.76 -0.98 -14.02
N HIS A 102 5.74 -0.16 -13.73
CA HIS A 102 5.69 1.22 -14.23
C HIS A 102 6.81 2.09 -13.67
N LEU A 103 7.08 2.02 -12.36
CA LEU A 103 8.19 2.77 -11.74
C LEU A 103 9.55 2.42 -12.35
N ARG A 104 9.80 1.13 -12.61
CA ARG A 104 11.03 0.68 -13.29
C ARG A 104 11.15 1.24 -14.69
N ARG A 105 10.03 1.35 -15.42
CA ARG A 105 9.99 1.91 -16.77
C ARG A 105 10.24 3.42 -16.77
N ILE A 106 9.67 4.15 -15.82
CA ILE A 106 9.87 5.61 -15.68
C ILE A 106 11.32 5.93 -15.28
N GLY A 107 11.91 5.12 -14.40
CA GLY A 107 13.32 5.24 -14.06
C GLY A 107 13.67 6.48 -13.22
N ALA A 108 12.72 6.98 -12.40
CA ALA A 108 12.92 8.11 -11.50
C ALA A 108 14.22 8.01 -10.68
N ARG A 109 14.94 9.13 -10.55
CA ARG A 109 16.24 9.22 -9.87
C ARG A 109 16.24 10.16 -8.68
N THR A 110 15.19 10.98 -8.53
CA THR A 110 15.00 11.86 -7.38
C THR A 110 13.74 11.48 -6.60
N PHE A 111 13.64 11.97 -5.36
CA PHE A 111 12.46 11.75 -4.52
C PHE A 111 11.22 12.44 -5.12
N THR A 112 11.39 13.64 -5.69
CA THR A 112 10.32 14.37 -6.36
C THR A 112 9.78 13.61 -7.56
N GLU A 113 10.67 13.15 -8.45
CA GLU A 113 10.28 12.36 -9.62
C GLU A 113 9.59 11.05 -9.22
N LEU A 114 10.02 10.41 -8.12
CA LEU A 114 9.34 9.22 -7.63
C LEU A 114 7.91 9.54 -7.17
N PHE A 115 7.73 10.65 -6.44
CA PHE A 115 6.42 11.04 -5.96
C PHE A 115 5.47 11.37 -7.12
N GLU A 116 5.95 12.12 -8.12
CA GLU A 116 5.20 12.40 -9.35
C GLU A 116 4.86 11.12 -10.11
N ALA A 117 5.82 10.21 -10.27
CA ALA A 117 5.59 8.93 -10.91
C ALA A 117 4.56 8.07 -10.17
N ILE A 118 4.61 8.01 -8.83
CA ILE A 118 3.61 7.29 -8.04
C ILE A 118 2.23 7.90 -8.26
N ARG A 119 2.11 9.23 -8.25
CA ARG A 119 0.83 9.90 -8.49
C ARG A 119 0.26 9.55 -9.86
N GLU A 120 1.06 9.69 -10.93
CA GLU A 120 0.64 9.33 -12.29
C GLU A 120 0.25 7.86 -12.41
N ILE A 121 0.96 6.95 -11.73
CA ILE A 121 0.65 5.52 -11.75
C ILE A 121 -0.64 5.20 -10.98
N CYS A 122 -0.90 5.89 -9.86
CA CYS A 122 -2.14 5.71 -9.10
C CYS A 122 -3.37 6.02 -9.97
N ASP A 123 -3.28 7.00 -10.86
CA ASP A 123 -4.35 7.37 -11.81
C ASP A 123 -4.59 6.31 -12.91
N LEU A 124 -3.72 5.28 -13.02
CA LEU A 124 -3.87 4.17 -13.96
C LEU A 124 -4.66 2.98 -13.42
N TYR A 125 -5.09 3.02 -12.15
CA TYR A 125 -5.90 1.97 -11.53
C TYR A 125 -7.37 2.30 -11.74
N ASP A 126 -8.00 1.63 -12.70
CA ASP A 126 -9.44 1.74 -12.91
C ASP A 126 -10.23 0.74 -12.03
N PRO A 127 -11.52 0.99 -11.79
CA PRO A 127 -12.33 0.13 -10.93
C PRO A 127 -12.48 -1.32 -11.41
N GLU A 128 -12.53 -1.57 -12.72
CA GLU A 128 -12.66 -2.94 -13.24
C GLU A 128 -11.39 -3.75 -12.95
N GLU A 129 -10.23 -3.14 -13.17
CA GLU A 129 -8.95 -3.73 -12.81
C GLU A 129 -8.83 -3.98 -11.30
N CYS A 130 -9.22 -3.01 -10.47
CA CYS A 130 -9.19 -3.15 -9.02
C CYS A 130 -10.09 -4.30 -8.55
N TRP A 131 -11.30 -4.40 -9.10
CA TRP A 131 -12.21 -5.51 -8.84
C TRP A 131 -11.62 -6.87 -9.22
N ASN A 132 -10.91 -6.93 -10.36
CA ASN A 132 -10.24 -8.14 -10.80
C ASN A 132 -9.14 -8.61 -9.83
N TYR A 133 -8.43 -7.69 -9.15
CA TYR A 133 -7.48 -8.06 -8.09
C TYR A 133 -8.18 -8.72 -6.89
N PHE A 134 -9.30 -8.18 -6.43
CA PHE A 134 -10.10 -8.77 -5.35
C PHE A 134 -10.67 -10.13 -5.73
N LYS A 135 -11.14 -10.27 -6.98
CA LYS A 135 -11.61 -11.54 -7.53
C LYS A 135 -10.51 -12.60 -7.56
N ALA A 136 -9.32 -12.23 -8.03
CA ALA A 136 -8.17 -13.13 -8.09
C ALA A 136 -7.70 -13.58 -6.70
N ALA A 137 -7.84 -12.74 -5.67
CA ALA A 137 -7.54 -13.07 -4.29
C ALA A 137 -8.70 -13.80 -3.54
N GLY A 138 -9.80 -14.10 -4.22
CA GLY A 138 -10.89 -14.92 -3.68
C GLY A 138 -11.93 -14.17 -2.85
N TYR A 139 -11.99 -12.84 -2.91
CA TYR A 139 -12.95 -12.03 -2.15
C TYR A 139 -14.30 -11.86 -2.83
N VAL A 140 -14.42 -12.29 -4.09
CA VAL A 140 -15.62 -12.12 -4.91
C VAL A 140 -15.97 -13.45 -5.56
N SER A 141 -17.24 -13.85 -5.46
CA SER A 141 -17.76 -15.02 -6.16
C SER A 141 -17.89 -14.74 -7.66
N ASN A 142 -17.65 -15.76 -8.50
CA ASN A 142 -17.95 -15.72 -9.94
C ASN A 142 -19.45 -15.56 -10.22
#